data_AF-A0A532TRU5-F1
#
_entry.id   AF-A0A532TRU5-F1
#
_cell.length_a   1.000
_cell.length_b   1.000
_cell.length_c   1.000
_cell.angle_alpha   90.00
_cell.angle_beta   90.00
_cell.angle_gamma   90.00
#
_symmetry.space_group_name_H-M   'P 1'
#
loop_
_entity.id
_entity.type
_entity.pdbx_description
1 polymer ?
#
loop_
_entity_poly.entity_id
_entity_poly.type
_entity_poly.pdbx_seq_one_letter_code
_entity_poly.pdbx_strand_id
1 'polypeptide(L)'
;MATVTRVLSPEAWKERQIKTLQAVGETNYKVGIAKPRKDPIAAGIAAEEKYGVETKKAIDEERRKHALEKTDMATWYKYTSDIGAGRLVPGVVKRVAKVDAFIKTFQPMLVSHLSSIDALADVTDSDREQRMLENLRGLKALKGKA
;
A
#
# COMPACT_ATOMS: atom_id res chain seq x y z
N MET A 1 41.46 25.88 -7.74
CA MET A 1 41.50 26.61 -6.45
C MET A 1 40.31 26.19 -5.63
N ALA A 2 40.45 26.07 -4.30
CA ALA A 2 39.32 25.78 -3.43
C ALA A 2 38.43 27.03 -3.27
N THR A 3 37.12 26.86 -3.37
CA THR A 3 36.12 27.92 -3.18
C THR A 3 35.28 27.61 -1.95
N VAL A 4 35.08 28.62 -1.10
CA VAL A 4 34.24 28.48 0.10
C VAL A 4 32.77 28.56 -0.32
N THR A 5 32.05 27.45 -0.25
CA THR A 5 30.63 27.36 -0.61
C THR A 5 29.80 26.97 0.62
N ARG A 6 28.91 27.86 1.08
CA ARG A 6 28.06 27.61 2.27
C ARG A 6 26.99 26.55 2.04
N VAL A 7 26.36 26.55 0.86
CA VAL A 7 25.34 25.58 0.44
C VAL A 7 25.60 25.21 -1.02
N LEU A 8 25.53 23.92 -1.34
CA LEU A 8 25.67 23.43 -2.70
C LEU A 8 24.58 24.01 -3.61
N SER A 9 24.87 24.15 -4.91
CA SER A 9 23.80 24.38 -5.89
C SER A 9 22.82 23.19 -5.89
N PRO A 10 21.58 23.39 -6.35
CA PRO A 10 20.60 22.30 -6.48
C PRO A 10 21.14 21.09 -7.25
N GLU A 11 21.90 21.33 -8.32
CA GLU A 11 22.47 20.30 -9.20
C GLU A 11 23.54 19.49 -8.47
N ALA A 12 24.48 20.19 -7.82
CA ALA A 12 25.56 19.58 -7.07
C ALA A 12 25.03 18.79 -5.85
N TRP A 13 23.96 19.27 -5.20
CA TRP A 13 23.29 18.52 -4.14
C TRP A 13 22.69 17.23 -4.70
N LYS A 14 21.86 17.33 -5.75
CA LYS A 14 21.20 16.18 -6.39
C LYS A 14 22.22 15.11 -6.79
N GLU A 15 23.29 15.53 -7.45
CA GLU A 15 24.35 14.62 -7.89
C GLU A 15 25.02 13.90 -6.72
N ARG A 16 25.42 14.64 -5.67
CA ARG A 16 26.02 14.05 -4.46
C ARG A 16 25.08 13.03 -3.83
N GLN A 17 23.81 13.38 -3.66
CA GLN A 17 22.83 12.49 -3.03
C GLN A 17 22.62 11.19 -3.83
N ILE A 18 22.49 11.27 -5.15
CA ILE A 18 22.29 10.10 -6.00
C ILE A 18 23.54 9.22 -6.01
N LYS A 19 24.74 9.80 -6.18
CA LYS A 19 25.99 9.04 -6.18
C LYS A 19 26.23 8.33 -4.84
N THR A 20 25.97 8.99 -3.71
CA THR A 20 26.08 8.35 -2.39
C THR A 20 25.07 7.22 -2.22
N LEU A 21 23.81 7.42 -2.63
CA LEU A 21 22.80 6.36 -2.58
C LEU A 21 23.20 5.13 -3.40
N GLN A 22 23.72 5.34 -4.61
CA GLN A 22 24.21 4.26 -5.48
C GLN A 22 25.41 3.53 -4.88
N ALA A 23 26.36 4.26 -4.28
CA ALA A 23 27.60 3.69 -3.77
C ALA A 23 27.39 2.84 -2.50
N VAL A 24 26.56 3.30 -1.56
CA VAL A 24 26.47 2.69 -0.21
C VAL A 24 25.05 2.53 0.33
N GLY A 25 24.02 2.95 -0.41
CA GLY A 25 22.65 3.02 0.08
C GLY A 25 22.07 1.66 0.48
N GLU A 26 22.21 0.64 -0.37
CA GLU A 26 21.68 -0.70 -0.08
C GLU A 26 22.35 -1.32 1.15
N THR A 27 23.68 -1.23 1.24
CA THR A 27 24.46 -1.76 2.37
C THR A 27 24.05 -1.10 3.68
N ASN A 28 23.97 0.23 3.72
CA ASN A 28 23.57 0.96 4.92
C ASN A 28 22.13 0.64 5.32
N TYR A 29 21.22 0.53 4.33
CA TYR A 29 19.84 0.14 4.59
C TYR A 29 19.75 -1.24 5.27
N LYS A 30 20.48 -2.25 4.74
CA LYS A 30 20.52 -3.61 5.33
C LYS A 30 21.05 -3.62 6.76
N VAL A 31 22.12 -2.87 7.04
CA VAL A 31 22.66 -2.74 8.41
C VAL A 31 21.63 -2.11 9.35
N GLY A 32 20.93 -1.07 8.90
CA GLY A 32 19.91 -0.38 9.70
C GLY A 32 18.72 -1.27 10.07
N ILE A 33 18.17 -2.01 9.10
CA ILE A 33 17.02 -2.90 9.37
C ILE A 33 17.39 -4.13 10.23
N ALA A 34 18.68 -4.51 10.27
CA ALA A 34 19.15 -5.60 11.09
C ALA A 34 19.28 -5.23 12.59
N LYS A 35 19.27 -3.93 12.93
CA LYS A 35 19.43 -3.43 14.30
C LYS A 35 18.40 -2.33 14.62
N PRO A 36 17.10 -2.64 14.61
CA PRO A 36 16.08 -1.64 14.92
C PRO A 36 16.21 -1.19 16.38
N ARG A 37 16.04 0.11 16.64
CA ARG A 37 16.13 0.68 18.00
C ARG A 37 15.02 0.17 18.94
N LYS A 38 13.86 -0.20 18.39
CA LYS A 38 12.71 -0.79 19.08
C LYS A 38 11.93 -1.65 18.07
N ASP A 39 11.08 -2.55 18.55
CA ASP A 39 10.18 -3.32 17.67
C ASP A 39 9.28 -2.36 16.86
N PRO A 40 9.44 -2.31 15.52
CA PRO A 40 8.67 -1.39 14.70
C PRO A 40 7.18 -1.74 14.65
N ILE A 41 6.79 -3.00 14.84
CA ILE A 41 5.39 -3.44 14.79
C ILE A 41 4.66 -3.01 16.07
N ALA A 42 5.23 -3.34 17.23
CA ALA A 42 4.66 -2.92 18.52
C ALA A 42 4.62 -1.38 18.63
N ALA A 43 5.67 -0.69 18.18
CA ALA A 43 5.69 0.76 18.16
C ALA A 43 4.65 1.38 17.22
N GLY A 44 4.34 0.71 16.10
CA GLY A 44 3.28 1.12 15.18
C GLY A 44 1.90 1.01 15.82
N ILE A 45 1.60 -0.14 16.43
CA ILE A 45 0.32 -0.38 17.12
C ILE A 45 0.09 0.66 18.24
N ALA A 46 1.12 0.97 19.03
CA ALA A 46 1.02 1.97 20.09
C ALA A 46 0.80 3.41 19.56
N ALA A 47 1.05 3.67 18.27
CA ALA A 47 0.93 4.98 17.65
C ALA A 47 -0.38 5.17 16.85
N GLU A 48 -1.33 4.23 16.92
CA GLU A 48 -2.55 4.22 16.11
C GLU A 48 -3.39 5.51 16.25
N GLU A 49 -3.56 6.00 17.49
CA GLU A 49 -4.30 7.25 17.73
C GLU A 49 -3.64 8.44 17.03
N LYS A 50 -2.32 8.58 17.18
CA LYS A 50 -1.55 9.63 16.51
C LYS A 50 -1.65 9.50 14.99
N TYR A 51 -1.58 8.28 14.46
CA TYR A 51 -1.77 8.02 13.04
C TYR A 51 -3.14 8.50 12.54
N GLY A 52 -4.22 8.22 13.29
CA GLY A 52 -5.56 8.68 12.97
C GLY A 52 -5.67 10.21 12.90
N VAL A 53 -5.14 10.93 13.90
CA VAL A 53 -5.15 12.40 13.95
C VAL A 53 -4.38 13.00 12.78
N GLU A 54 -3.16 12.55 12.52
CA GLU A 54 -2.33 13.08 11.44
C GLU A 54 -2.88 12.74 10.05
N THR A 55 -3.50 11.57 9.90
CA THR A 55 -4.18 11.18 8.65
C THR A 55 -5.37 12.09 8.38
N LYS A 56 -6.21 12.37 9.39
CA LYS A 56 -7.33 13.29 9.25
C LYS A 56 -6.85 14.68 8.86
N LYS A 57 -5.82 15.21 9.53
CA LYS A 57 -5.19 16.49 9.18
C LYS A 57 -4.71 16.51 7.71
N ALA A 58 -4.08 15.44 7.23
CA ALA A 58 -3.62 15.37 5.85
C ALA A 58 -4.76 15.34 4.81
N ILE A 59 -5.91 14.78 5.18
CA ILE A 59 -7.14 14.80 4.38
C ILE A 59 -7.72 16.22 4.37
N ASP A 60 -7.88 16.82 5.55
CA ASP A 60 -8.45 18.17 5.71
C ASP A 60 -7.62 19.23 4.96
N GLU A 61 -6.30 19.05 4.90
CA GLU A 61 -5.36 19.92 4.16
C GLU A 61 -5.21 19.54 2.66
N GLU A 62 -5.99 18.58 2.15
CA GLU A 62 -5.95 18.11 0.75
C GLU A 62 -4.54 17.71 0.24
N ARG A 63 -3.63 17.29 1.13
CA ARG A 63 -2.20 17.08 0.77
C ARG A 63 -2.01 16.13 -0.41
N ARG A 64 -2.86 15.11 -0.53
CA ARG A 64 -2.82 14.14 -1.63
C ARG A 64 -3.11 14.82 -2.98
N LYS A 65 -4.12 15.67 -3.05
CA LYS A 65 -4.50 16.38 -4.28
C LYS A 65 -3.36 17.26 -4.75
N HIS A 66 -2.82 18.09 -3.84
CA HIS A 66 -1.66 18.93 -4.12
C HIS A 66 -0.40 18.17 -4.54
N ALA A 67 -0.23 16.93 -4.11
CA ALA A 67 0.87 16.08 -4.58
C ALA A 67 0.61 15.51 -5.99
N LEU A 68 -0.64 15.09 -6.28
CA LEU A 68 -1.01 14.56 -7.60
C LEU A 68 -0.95 15.65 -8.69
N GLU A 69 -1.24 16.90 -8.32
CA GLU A 69 -1.10 18.07 -9.22
C GLU A 69 0.36 18.33 -9.65
N LYS A 70 1.35 17.67 -9.03
CA LYS A 70 2.80 17.82 -9.37
C LYS A 70 3.31 16.79 -10.37
N THR A 71 2.44 15.93 -10.90
CA THR A 71 2.81 14.92 -11.92
C THR A 71 1.77 14.86 -13.02
N ASP A 72 2.12 14.22 -14.14
CA ASP A 72 1.23 13.97 -15.27
C ASP A 72 1.15 12.48 -15.63
N MET A 73 0.25 12.15 -16.57
CA MET A 73 0.03 10.78 -17.05
C MET A 73 1.27 10.19 -17.74
N ALA A 74 2.05 11.01 -18.46
CA ALA A 74 3.24 10.54 -19.17
C ALA A 74 4.33 10.11 -18.20
N THR A 75 4.60 10.94 -17.19
CA THR A 75 5.58 10.67 -16.13
C THR A 75 5.17 9.45 -15.31
N TRP A 76 3.90 9.34 -14.94
CA TRP A 76 3.36 8.18 -14.24
C TRP A 76 3.53 6.89 -15.05
N TYR A 77 3.13 6.90 -16.32
CA TYR A 77 3.20 5.72 -17.18
C TYR A 77 4.63 5.25 -17.37
N LYS A 78 5.56 6.17 -17.62
CA LYS A 78 6.99 5.87 -17.77
C LYS A 78 7.54 5.13 -16.54
N TYR A 79 7.39 5.70 -15.35
CA TYR A 79 7.93 5.04 -14.14
C TYR A 79 7.25 3.71 -13.82
N THR A 80 5.95 3.60 -14.10
CA THR A 80 5.19 2.37 -13.86
C THR A 80 5.65 1.24 -14.78
N SER A 81 5.85 1.54 -16.06
CA SER A 81 6.33 0.58 -17.06
C SER A 81 7.79 0.20 -16.84
N ASP A 82 8.67 1.19 -16.65
CA ASP A 82 10.12 0.96 -16.58
C ASP A 82 10.57 0.33 -15.25
N ILE A 83 9.94 0.70 -14.13
CA ILE A 83 10.35 0.27 -12.79
C ILE A 83 9.31 -0.65 -12.14
N GLY A 84 8.03 -0.30 -12.25
CA GLY A 84 6.94 -0.99 -11.55
C GLY A 84 6.74 -2.43 -12.03
N ALA A 85 6.69 -2.64 -13.35
CA ALA A 85 6.42 -3.95 -13.94
C ALA A 85 7.42 -5.03 -13.45
N GLY A 86 8.72 -4.73 -13.46
CA GLY A 86 9.77 -5.65 -13.00
C GLY A 86 9.74 -5.93 -11.49
N ARG A 87 9.09 -5.07 -10.68
CA ARG A 87 8.96 -5.25 -9.22
C ARG A 87 7.74 -6.07 -8.81
N LEU A 88 6.72 -6.16 -9.67
CA LEU A 88 5.45 -6.80 -9.32
C LEU A 88 5.62 -8.29 -8.99
N VAL A 89 6.13 -9.08 -9.93
CA VAL A 89 6.23 -10.54 -9.77
C VAL A 89 7.11 -10.91 -8.56
N PRO A 90 8.35 -10.38 -8.41
CA PRO A 90 9.15 -10.67 -7.22
C PRO A 90 8.50 -10.17 -5.93
N GLY A 91 7.77 -9.05 -5.99
CA GLY A 91 7.07 -8.48 -4.86
C GLY A 91 5.95 -9.39 -4.32
N VAL A 92 5.19 -10.01 -5.22
CA VAL A 92 4.10 -10.95 -4.89
C VAL A 92 4.69 -12.30 -4.44
N VAL A 93 5.61 -12.88 -5.22
CA VAL A 93 6.18 -14.21 -4.92
C VAL A 93 6.90 -14.23 -3.56
N LYS A 94 7.65 -13.17 -3.21
CA LYS A 94 8.31 -13.07 -1.89
C LYS A 94 7.33 -12.95 -0.71
N ARG A 95 6.06 -12.67 -0.98
CA ARG A 95 5.01 -12.48 0.03
C ARG A 95 3.93 -13.56 -0.03
N VAL A 96 4.22 -14.72 -0.65
CA VAL A 96 3.29 -15.87 -0.72
C VAL A 96 2.71 -16.22 0.64
N ALA A 97 3.47 -16.16 1.73
CA ALA A 97 2.95 -16.42 3.08
C ALA A 97 1.79 -15.49 3.50
N LYS A 98 1.80 -14.22 3.06
CA LYS A 98 0.68 -13.28 3.32
C LYS A 98 -0.54 -13.61 2.48
N VAL A 99 -0.32 -14.00 1.22
CA VAL A 99 -1.38 -14.43 0.32
C VAL A 99 -2.03 -15.72 0.86
N ASP A 100 -1.22 -16.67 1.29
CA ASP A 100 -1.66 -17.92 1.90
C ASP A 100 -2.46 -17.66 3.20
N ALA A 101 -1.97 -16.79 4.08
CA ALA A 101 -2.70 -16.42 5.30
C ALA A 101 -4.07 -15.78 5.01
N PHE A 102 -4.12 -14.86 4.02
CA PHE A 102 -5.38 -14.28 3.57
C PHE A 102 -6.32 -15.35 2.99
N ILE A 103 -5.84 -16.21 2.09
CA ILE A 103 -6.66 -17.25 1.45
C ILE A 103 -7.23 -18.21 2.51
N LYS A 104 -6.40 -18.68 3.44
CA LYS A 104 -6.83 -19.58 4.52
C LYS A 104 -7.92 -18.99 5.40
N THR A 105 -7.93 -17.68 5.57
CA THR A 105 -8.92 -16.97 6.39
C THR A 105 -10.16 -16.61 5.58
N PHE A 106 -9.98 -16.05 4.39
CA PHE A 106 -11.05 -15.50 3.57
C PHE A 106 -11.86 -16.56 2.83
N GLN A 107 -11.21 -17.60 2.31
CA GLN A 107 -11.88 -18.60 1.47
C GLN A 107 -13.03 -19.30 2.21
N PRO A 108 -12.89 -19.76 3.48
CA PRO A 108 -14.02 -20.35 4.21
C PRO A 108 -15.16 -19.37 4.46
N MET A 109 -14.84 -18.09 4.75
CA MET A 109 -15.84 -17.04 4.95
C MET A 109 -16.62 -16.78 3.66
N LEU A 110 -15.92 -16.72 2.53
CA LEU A 110 -16.54 -16.53 1.23
C LEU A 110 -17.41 -17.73 0.86
N VAL A 111 -16.94 -18.96 1.08
CA VAL A 111 -17.75 -20.17 0.84
C VAL A 111 -19.02 -20.14 1.69
N SER A 112 -18.90 -19.88 2.99
CA SER A 112 -20.07 -19.79 3.89
C SER A 112 -21.06 -18.72 3.44
N HIS A 113 -20.58 -17.54 3.04
CA HIS A 113 -21.43 -16.47 2.51
C HIS A 113 -22.12 -16.90 1.22
N LEU A 114 -21.38 -17.40 0.24
CA LEU A 114 -21.94 -17.82 -1.04
C LEU A 114 -22.96 -18.97 -0.88
N SER A 115 -22.70 -19.95 -0.01
CA SER A 115 -23.68 -21.00 0.30
C SER A 115 -24.99 -20.44 0.86
N SER A 116 -24.95 -19.35 1.63
CA SER A 116 -26.17 -18.68 2.12
C SER A 116 -26.92 -17.95 1.00
N ILE A 117 -26.19 -17.37 0.03
CA ILE A 117 -26.76 -16.71 -1.13
C ILE A 117 -27.39 -17.73 -2.09
N ASP A 118 -26.77 -18.89 -2.25
CA ASP A 118 -27.26 -19.97 -3.11
C ASP A 118 -28.51 -20.65 -2.54
N ALA A 119 -28.75 -20.54 -1.24
CA ALA A 119 -29.98 -21.02 -0.60
C ALA A 119 -31.18 -20.06 -0.77
N LEU A 120 -30.97 -18.83 -1.27
CA LEU A 120 -32.05 -17.88 -1.54
C LEU A 120 -32.80 -18.26 -2.82
N ALA A 121 -34.11 -18.00 -2.84
CA ALA A 121 -34.92 -18.15 -4.04
C ALA A 121 -34.40 -17.25 -5.19
N ASP A 122 -34.66 -17.64 -6.44
CA ASP A 122 -34.33 -16.86 -7.64
C ASP A 122 -35.41 -16.93 -8.74
N VAL A 123 -36.61 -17.40 -8.37
CA VAL A 123 -37.70 -17.68 -9.30
C VAL A 123 -38.34 -16.39 -9.82
N THR A 124 -38.67 -15.46 -8.93
CA THR A 124 -39.27 -14.18 -9.29
C THR A 124 -38.20 -13.10 -9.49
N ASP A 125 -38.61 -11.97 -10.08
CA ASP A 125 -37.72 -10.82 -10.22
C ASP A 125 -37.32 -10.23 -8.86
N SER A 126 -38.28 -10.18 -7.94
CA SER A 126 -38.06 -9.77 -6.55
C SER A 126 -37.04 -10.68 -5.83
N ASP A 127 -37.09 -12.00 -6.08
CA ASP A 127 -36.15 -12.95 -5.48
C ASP A 127 -34.72 -12.70 -5.97
N ARG A 128 -34.55 -12.47 -7.29
CA ARG A 128 -33.26 -12.17 -7.88
C ARG A 128 -32.68 -10.84 -7.38
N GLU A 129 -33.53 -9.80 -7.27
CA GLU A 129 -33.12 -8.51 -6.70
C GLU A 129 -32.64 -8.67 -5.26
N GLN A 130 -33.41 -9.36 -4.42
CA GLN A 130 -33.05 -9.64 -3.04
C GLN A 130 -31.72 -10.42 -2.93
N ARG A 131 -31.53 -11.45 -3.75
CA ARG A 131 -30.29 -12.25 -3.79
C ARG A 131 -29.07 -11.40 -4.14
N MET A 132 -29.18 -10.47 -5.09
CA MET A 132 -28.09 -9.55 -5.42
C MET A 132 -27.78 -8.58 -4.28
N LEU A 133 -28.81 -8.02 -3.63
CA LEU A 133 -28.65 -7.08 -2.53
C LEU A 133 -27.99 -7.75 -1.31
N GLU A 134 -28.43 -8.96 -0.95
CA GLU A 134 -27.83 -9.74 0.13
C GLU A 134 -26.39 -10.14 -0.19
N ASN A 135 -26.09 -10.49 -1.44
CA ASN A 135 -24.72 -10.76 -1.85
C ASN A 135 -23.83 -9.51 -1.68
N LEU A 136 -24.28 -8.34 -2.15
CA LEU A 136 -23.55 -7.09 -1.99
C LEU A 136 -23.33 -6.73 -0.51
N ARG A 137 -24.36 -6.87 0.32
CA ARG A 137 -24.29 -6.59 1.76
C ARG A 137 -23.30 -7.52 2.45
N GLY A 138 -23.39 -8.82 2.20
CA GLY A 138 -22.49 -9.80 2.78
C GLY A 138 -21.04 -9.61 2.33
N LEU A 139 -20.78 -9.36 1.05
CA LEU A 139 -19.43 -9.05 0.57
C LEU A 139 -18.87 -7.76 1.20
N LYS A 140 -19.69 -6.73 1.39
CA LYS A 140 -19.29 -5.53 2.15
C LYS A 140 -18.96 -5.87 3.60
N ALA A 141 -19.73 -6.74 4.23
CA ALA A 141 -19.49 -7.19 5.60
C ALA A 141 -18.25 -8.08 5.74
N LEU A 142 -17.83 -8.77 4.69
CA LEU A 142 -16.59 -9.57 4.67
C LEU A 142 -15.32 -8.72 4.46
N LYS A 143 -15.47 -7.52 3.90
CA LYS A 143 -14.34 -6.63 3.59
C LYS A 143 -13.51 -6.33 4.84
N GLY A 144 -12.20 -6.63 4.78
CA GLY A 144 -11.25 -6.33 5.85
C GLY A 144 -11.29 -7.28 7.05
N LYS A 145 -12.03 -8.40 6.96
CA LYS A 145 -12.11 -9.40 8.04
C LYS A 145 -11.07 -10.53 7.92
N ALA A 146 -10.28 -10.56 6.85
CA ALA A 146 -9.26 -11.57 6.57
C ALA A 146 -7.86 -10.97 6.48
#